data_AF-A0A7S0HCG4-F1
#
_entry.id   AF-A0A7S0HCG4-F1
#
_cell.length_a   1.000
_cell.length_b   1.000
_cell.length_c   1.000
_cell.angle_alpha   90.00
_cell.angle_beta   90.00
_cell.angle_gamma   90.00
#
_symmetry.space_group_name_H-M   'P 1'
#
loop_
_entity.id
_entity.type
_entity.pdbx_description
1 polymer ?
#
loop_
_entity_poly.entity_id
_entity_poly.type
_entity_poly.pdbx_seq_one_letter_code
_entity_poly.pdbx_strand_id
1 'polypeptide(L)'
;KESEEMLRIASLALSLALFASSSQSCFAFLGAPKLSAMKSRPVLRNNACSTKMVFWSSKSKFTEGYDKIVKPLMKANKKWIKEKKSQDPEFFTKLGQTHKPEVYWIGSSDSRLAANEIIGAEPGEVFVSRNMANIVSKHDI
;
A
#
# COMPACT_ATOMS: atom_id res chain seq x y z
N LYS A 1 -0.93 12.03 -22.44
CA LYS A 1 -0.70 13.23 -21.60
C LYS A 1 -1.48 13.12 -20.28
N GLU A 2 -2.73 12.65 -20.28
CA GLU A 2 -3.50 12.36 -19.04
C GLU A 2 -2.96 11.19 -18.19
N SER A 3 -2.35 10.17 -18.78
CA SER A 3 -1.84 9.00 -18.04
C SER A 3 -0.67 9.30 -17.09
N GLU A 4 0.15 10.31 -17.42
CA GLU A 4 1.28 10.78 -16.60
C GLU A 4 0.80 11.64 -15.43
N GLU A 5 -0.33 12.33 -15.58
CA GLU A 5 -0.91 13.19 -14.56
C GLU A 5 -1.52 12.37 -13.42
N MET A 6 -2.18 11.26 -13.74
CA MET A 6 -2.74 10.33 -12.75
C MET A 6 -1.67 9.67 -11.87
N LEU A 7 -0.50 9.37 -12.43
CA LEU A 7 0.64 8.83 -11.67
C LEU A 7 1.22 9.85 -10.69
N ARG A 8 1.21 11.14 -11.03
CA ARG A 8 1.66 12.23 -10.14
C ARG A 8 0.68 12.48 -9.00
N ILE A 9 -0.62 12.44 -9.27
CA ILE A 9 -1.67 12.61 -8.26
C ILE A 9 -1.64 11.45 -7.25
N ALA A 10 -1.44 10.21 -7.72
CA ALA A 10 -1.33 9.04 -6.83
C ALA A 10 -0.07 9.10 -5.93
N SER A 11 1.07 9.57 -6.45
CA SER A 11 2.31 9.72 -5.67
C SER A 11 2.21 10.82 -4.60
N LEU A 12 1.51 11.92 -4.88
CA LEU A 12 1.30 13.01 -3.92
C LEU A 12 0.34 12.60 -2.80
N ALA A 13 -0.71 11.85 -3.11
CA ALA A 13 -1.67 11.36 -2.11
C ALA A 13 -1.02 10.40 -1.09
N LEU A 14 -0.11 9.53 -1.55
CA LEU A 14 0.61 8.61 -0.66
C LEU A 14 1.64 9.32 0.24
N SER A 15 2.15 10.46 -0.20
CA SER A 15 3.13 11.28 0.55
C SER A 15 2.47 12.09 1.67
N LEU A 16 1.26 12.61 1.44
CA LEU A 16 0.47 13.33 2.43
C LEU A 16 -0.10 12.42 3.53
N ALA A 17 -0.46 11.18 3.19
CA ALA A 17 -0.94 10.20 4.17
C ALA A 17 0.14 9.79 5.19
N LEU A 18 1.42 9.82 4.81
CA LEU A 18 2.54 9.49 5.69
C LEU A 18 2.96 10.64 6.63
N PHE A 19 2.59 11.89 6.32
CA PHE A 19 2.91 13.05 7.18
C PHE A 19 1.85 13.28 8.29
N ALA A 20 0.62 12.80 8.11
CA ALA A 20 -0.46 12.96 9.08
C ALA A 20 -0.36 12.00 10.29
N SER A 21 0.51 10.98 10.24
CA SER A 21 0.68 10.01 11.32
C SER A 21 1.74 10.40 12.37
N SER A 22 2.46 11.52 12.21
CA SER A 22 3.55 11.92 13.12
C SER A 22 3.29 13.19 13.94
N SER A 23 2.07 13.73 13.95
CA SER A 23 1.73 14.92 14.74
C SER A 23 0.38 14.76 15.46
N GLN A 24 0.33 13.84 16.40
CA GLN A 24 -0.55 13.99 17.57
C GLN A 24 0.30 13.91 18.81
N SER A 25 0.96 15.02 19.15
CA SER A 25 1.56 15.21 20.47
C SER A 25 1.65 16.70 20.76
N CYS A 26 0.94 17.11 21.81
CA CYS A 26 1.17 18.31 22.62
C CYS A 26 0.80 19.67 21.99
N PHE A 27 -0.49 20.03 22.05
CA PHE A 27 -0.86 21.42 22.33
C PHE A 27 -1.10 21.58 23.83
N ALA A 28 -0.05 22.00 24.54
CA ALA A 28 -0.13 22.50 25.90
C ALA A 28 -0.13 24.03 25.88
N PHE A 29 -1.19 24.59 26.46
CA PHE A 29 -1.30 25.87 27.16
C PHE A 29 -0.02 26.74 27.29
N LEU A 30 -0.11 27.98 26.78
CA LEU A 30 0.17 29.28 27.46
C LEU A 30 0.85 30.33 26.55
N GLY A 31 0.16 31.48 26.40
CA GLY A 31 0.78 32.81 26.41
C GLY A 31 1.50 33.29 25.14
N ALA A 32 0.86 34.20 24.41
CA ALA A 32 1.58 35.24 23.66
C ALA A 32 2.14 36.27 24.67
N PRO A 33 3.33 36.84 24.42
CA PRO A 33 3.31 38.19 23.83
C PRO A 33 4.38 38.45 22.76
N LYS A 34 4.09 39.49 21.97
CA LYS A 34 4.95 40.17 20.99
C LYS A 34 6.29 40.61 21.58
N LEU A 35 7.36 40.56 20.78
CA LEU A 35 8.37 41.64 20.73
C LEU A 35 9.22 41.56 19.46
N SER A 36 9.30 42.71 18.81
CA SER A 36 10.22 43.07 17.73
C SER A 36 11.61 43.32 18.33
N ALA A 37 12.66 42.74 17.74
CA ALA A 37 14.04 43.27 17.67
C ALA A 37 14.91 42.18 16.99
N MET A 38 15.39 42.39 15.76
CA MET A 38 16.61 43.12 15.44
C MET A 38 17.90 42.32 15.75
N LYS A 39 18.70 42.20 14.69
CA LYS A 39 20.17 42.04 14.60
C LYS A 39 20.80 40.65 14.44
N SER A 40 21.63 40.66 13.40
CA SER A 40 22.88 39.90 13.15
C SER A 40 22.78 38.41 12.86
N ARG A 41 22.96 38.11 11.56
CA ARG A 41 23.60 36.89 11.07
C ARG A 41 24.95 36.68 11.79
N PRO A 42 25.23 35.51 12.35
CA PRO A 42 26.59 35.03 12.46
C PRO A 42 26.93 34.25 11.18
N VAL A 43 27.87 34.79 10.41
CA VAL A 43 28.66 34.01 9.45
C VAL A 43 29.54 33.09 10.28
N LEU A 44 29.13 31.83 10.46
CA LEU A 44 30.02 30.80 10.97
C LEU A 44 30.70 30.09 9.79
N ARG A 45 31.98 30.42 9.68
CA ARG A 45 32.99 29.83 8.82
C ARG A 45 32.98 28.31 8.89
N ASN A 46 33.20 27.73 7.72
CA ASN A 46 33.54 26.33 7.49
C ASN A 46 34.67 25.87 8.42
N ASN A 47 34.32 25.05 9.42
CA ASN A 47 35.21 24.02 9.92
C ASN A 47 34.50 22.70 9.67
N ALA A 48 35.02 21.95 8.70
CA ALA A 48 34.56 20.64 8.32
C ALA A 48 34.65 19.67 9.52
N CYS A 49 33.58 19.56 10.31
CA CYS A 49 33.30 18.31 11.00
C CYS A 49 32.59 17.44 9.97
N SER A 50 33.36 16.58 9.31
CA SER A 50 32.81 15.44 8.56
C SER A 50 32.08 14.55 9.56
N THR A 51 30.87 14.94 9.94
CA THR A 51 29.92 14.01 10.54
C THR A 51 29.55 13.07 9.41
N LYS A 52 30.29 11.96 9.32
CA LYS A 52 29.84 10.78 8.61
C LYS A 52 28.45 10.49 9.15
N MET A 53 27.42 10.86 8.40
CA MET A 53 26.07 10.39 8.64
C MET A 53 26.10 8.91 8.31
N VAL A 54 26.56 8.10 9.27
CA VAL A 54 26.40 6.66 9.24
C VAL A 54 24.91 6.46 9.43
N PHE A 55 24.18 6.45 8.31
CA PHE A 55 22.80 6.01 8.27
C PHE A 55 22.83 4.55 8.73
N TRP A 56 22.61 4.36 10.04
CA TRP A 56 22.51 3.05 10.65
C TRP A 56 21.20 2.44 10.16
N SER A 57 21.25 1.87 8.95
CA SER A 57 20.22 1.00 8.41
C SER A 57 20.29 -0.33 9.16
N SER A 58 20.04 -0.28 10.46
CA SER A 58 19.69 -1.46 11.22
C SER A 58 18.32 -1.87 10.73
N LYS A 59 18.31 -2.81 9.78
CA LYS A 59 17.12 -3.62 9.55
C LYS A 59 16.79 -4.25 10.89
N SER A 60 15.73 -3.75 11.52
CA SER A 60 15.26 -4.31 12.78
C SER A 60 14.98 -5.81 12.54
N LYS A 61 15.29 -6.66 13.52
CA LYS A 61 15.07 -8.12 13.44
C LYS A 61 13.63 -8.49 13.06
N PHE A 62 12.69 -7.58 13.29
CA PHE A 62 11.29 -7.67 12.85
C PHE A 62 11.13 -7.72 11.32
N THR A 63 11.88 -6.91 10.58
CA THR A 63 11.82 -6.87 9.11
C THR A 63 12.36 -8.15 8.46
N GLU A 64 13.27 -8.85 9.12
CA GLU A 64 13.91 -10.05 8.60
C GLU A 64 12.96 -11.27 8.57
N GLY A 65 12.00 -11.33 9.50
CA GLY A 65 10.95 -12.36 9.51
C GLY A 65 9.92 -12.17 8.40
N TYR A 66 9.47 -10.92 8.20
CA TYR A 66 8.51 -10.56 7.15
C TYR A 66 9.07 -10.85 5.74
N ASP A 67 10.34 -10.51 5.52
CA ASP A 67 11.05 -10.75 4.26
C ASP A 67 11.06 -12.23 3.85
N LYS A 68 11.12 -13.16 4.82
CA LYS A 68 11.13 -14.61 4.54
C LYS A 68 9.80 -15.11 3.97
N ILE A 69 8.68 -14.51 4.35
CA ILE A 69 7.34 -14.92 3.94
C ILE A 69 6.92 -14.18 2.65
N VAL A 70 7.19 -12.88 2.56
CA VAL A 70 6.67 -12.06 1.45
C VAL A 70 7.46 -12.24 0.16
N LYS A 71 8.79 -12.40 0.24
CA LYS A 71 9.63 -12.60 -0.96
C LYS A 71 9.21 -13.82 -1.80
N PRO A 72 8.98 -15.02 -1.24
CA PRO A 72 8.54 -16.16 -2.04
C PRO A 72 7.15 -15.94 -2.63
N LEU A 73 6.21 -15.31 -1.90
CA LEU A 73 4.88 -14.98 -2.42
C LEU A 73 4.97 -14.02 -3.62
N MET A 74 5.79 -12.97 -3.54
CA MET A 74 6.01 -12.07 -4.68
C MET A 74 6.67 -12.78 -5.86
N LYS A 75 7.58 -13.73 -5.62
CA LYS A 75 8.20 -14.54 -6.68
C LYS A 75 7.17 -15.46 -7.35
N ALA A 76 6.28 -16.07 -6.58
CA ALA A 76 5.19 -16.89 -7.08
C ALA A 76 4.21 -16.06 -7.94
N ASN A 77 3.82 -14.87 -7.47
CA ASN A 77 2.98 -13.97 -8.26
C ASN A 77 3.63 -13.57 -9.59
N LYS A 78 4.92 -13.20 -9.58
CA LYS A 78 5.66 -12.88 -10.81
C LYS A 78 5.73 -14.07 -11.79
N LYS A 79 5.83 -15.29 -11.28
CA LYS A 79 5.81 -16.52 -12.10
C LYS A 79 4.42 -16.71 -12.72
N TRP A 80 3.36 -16.61 -11.91
CA TRP A 80 1.97 -16.72 -12.38
C TRP A 80 1.62 -15.69 -13.47
N ILE A 81 2.02 -14.43 -13.31
CA ILE A 81 1.81 -13.38 -14.33
C ILE A 81 2.50 -13.76 -15.66
N LYS A 82 3.73 -14.29 -15.59
CA LYS A 82 4.47 -14.70 -16.80
C LYS A 82 3.78 -15.87 -17.50
N GLU A 83 3.34 -16.86 -16.75
CA GLU A 83 2.64 -18.03 -17.28
C GLU A 83 1.32 -17.62 -17.96
N LYS A 84 0.50 -16.81 -17.29
CA LYS A 84 -0.76 -16.30 -17.88
C LYS A 84 -0.53 -15.45 -19.13
N LYS A 85 0.46 -14.56 -19.11
CA LYS A 85 0.82 -13.76 -20.28
C LYS A 85 1.39 -14.59 -21.44
N SER A 86 2.05 -15.72 -21.13
CA SER A 86 2.56 -16.64 -22.17
C SER A 86 1.45 -17.48 -22.81
N GLN A 87 0.38 -17.77 -22.08
CA GLN A 87 -0.80 -18.48 -22.59
C GLN A 87 -1.69 -17.54 -23.42
N ASP A 88 -1.97 -16.34 -22.91
CA ASP A 88 -2.71 -15.30 -23.63
C ASP A 88 -2.07 -13.92 -23.35
N PRO A 89 -1.43 -13.28 -24.36
CA PRO A 89 -0.82 -11.95 -24.17
C PRO A 89 -1.85 -10.86 -23.90
N GLU A 90 -3.12 -11.06 -24.28
CA GLU A 90 -4.21 -10.11 -24.09
C GLU A 90 -5.01 -10.37 -22.80
N PHE A 91 -4.66 -11.39 -22.02
CA PHE A 91 -5.38 -11.81 -20.81
C PHE A 91 -5.73 -10.64 -19.87
N PHE A 92 -4.74 -9.82 -19.51
CA PHE A 92 -4.94 -8.69 -18.58
C PHE A 92 -5.70 -7.53 -19.23
N THR A 93 -5.60 -7.37 -20.54
CA THR A 93 -6.37 -6.36 -21.28
C THR A 93 -7.84 -6.74 -21.28
N LYS A 94 -8.18 -8.02 -21.55
CA LYS A 94 -9.55 -8.55 -21.47
C LYS A 94 -10.10 -8.45 -20.05
N LEU A 95 -9.30 -8.81 -19.04
CA LEU A 95 -9.69 -8.74 -17.63
C LEU A 95 -10.06 -7.31 -17.18
N GLY A 96 -9.38 -6.29 -17.71
CA GLY A 96 -9.64 -4.89 -17.36
C GLY A 96 -10.81 -4.24 -18.12
N GLN A 97 -11.27 -4.83 -19.22
CA GLN A 97 -12.25 -4.17 -20.10
C GLN A 97 -13.68 -4.19 -19.55
N THR A 98 -14.14 -5.29 -18.98
CA THR A 98 -15.52 -5.38 -18.47
C THR A 98 -15.62 -6.44 -17.38
N HIS A 99 -16.00 -6.02 -16.17
CA HIS A 99 -16.31 -6.91 -15.05
C HIS A 99 -17.83 -7.03 -14.91
N LYS A 100 -18.42 -8.10 -15.45
CA LYS A 100 -19.85 -8.41 -15.37
C LYS A 100 -20.05 -9.82 -14.83
N PRO A 101 -19.88 -10.02 -13.51
CA PRO A 101 -20.09 -11.33 -12.90
C PRO A 101 -21.56 -11.70 -12.94
N GLU A 102 -21.85 -12.94 -13.32
CA GLU A 102 -23.22 -13.48 -13.34
C GLU A 102 -23.65 -14.01 -11.97
N VAL A 103 -22.68 -14.37 -11.13
CA VAL A 103 -22.90 -15.02 -9.84
C VAL A 103 -22.23 -14.24 -8.72
N TYR A 104 -22.95 -14.08 -7.61
CA TYR A 104 -22.43 -13.57 -6.34
C TYR A 104 -22.24 -14.71 -5.35
N TRP A 105 -21.00 -14.91 -4.88
CA TRP A 105 -20.62 -15.96 -3.94
C TRP A 105 -20.30 -15.37 -2.57
N ILE A 106 -20.98 -15.86 -1.52
CA ILE A 106 -20.67 -15.52 -0.12
C ILE A 106 -19.96 -16.71 0.52
N GLY A 107 -18.67 -16.55 0.81
CA GLY A 107 -17.80 -17.61 1.30
C GLY A 107 -17.11 -17.30 2.63
N SER A 108 -16.43 -18.30 3.19
CA SER A 108 -15.76 -18.15 4.48
C SER A 108 -14.37 -17.60 4.25
N SER A 109 -13.83 -16.85 5.20
CA SER A 109 -12.41 -16.45 5.16
C SER A 109 -11.43 -17.61 5.40
N ASP A 110 -11.90 -18.84 5.55
CA ASP A 110 -11.06 -20.05 5.66
C ASP A 110 -10.09 -20.19 4.47
N SER A 111 -8.79 -20.23 4.75
CA SER A 111 -7.73 -20.27 3.73
C SER A 111 -7.79 -21.48 2.80
N ARG A 112 -8.51 -22.54 3.19
CA ARG A 112 -8.67 -23.78 2.39
C ARG A 112 -9.70 -23.63 1.28
N LEU A 113 -10.54 -22.60 1.33
CA LEU A 113 -11.64 -22.39 0.39
C LEU A 113 -11.27 -21.26 -0.57
N ALA A 114 -10.94 -21.60 -1.81
CA ALA A 114 -10.80 -20.66 -2.91
C ALA A 114 -11.96 -20.88 -3.90
N ALA A 115 -12.92 -19.95 -3.93
CA ALA A 115 -14.15 -20.11 -4.72
C ALA A 115 -13.87 -20.35 -6.21
N ASN A 116 -12.94 -19.58 -6.80
CA ASN A 116 -12.56 -19.74 -8.20
C ASN A 116 -11.95 -21.12 -8.51
N GLU A 117 -11.17 -21.70 -7.59
CA GLU A 117 -10.56 -23.02 -7.78
C GLU A 117 -11.57 -24.16 -7.61
N ILE A 118 -12.52 -24.03 -6.66
CA ILE A 118 -13.53 -25.06 -6.39
C ILE A 118 -14.53 -25.15 -7.54
N ILE A 119 -14.94 -24.01 -8.10
CA ILE A 119 -15.95 -23.94 -9.16
C ILE A 119 -15.30 -24.09 -10.54
N GLY A 120 -13.99 -23.85 -10.66
CA GLY A 120 -13.30 -23.79 -11.95
C GLY A 120 -13.68 -22.55 -12.77
N ALA A 121 -14.04 -21.46 -12.09
CA ALA A 121 -14.46 -20.21 -12.73
C ALA A 121 -13.25 -19.36 -13.13
N GLU A 122 -13.34 -18.73 -14.30
CA GLU A 122 -12.33 -17.80 -14.76
C GLU A 122 -12.41 -16.46 -13.99
N PRO A 123 -11.31 -15.71 -13.91
CA PRO A 123 -11.31 -14.40 -13.25
C PRO A 123 -12.31 -13.44 -13.92
N GLY A 124 -13.28 -12.94 -13.15
CA GLY A 124 -14.30 -12.00 -13.60
C GLY A 124 -15.72 -12.58 -13.74
N GLU A 125 -15.87 -13.90 -13.66
CA GLU A 125 -17.19 -14.57 -13.78
C GLU A 125 -17.98 -14.57 -12.46
N VAL A 126 -17.27 -14.66 -11.33
CA VAL A 126 -17.86 -14.77 -9.99
C VAL A 126 -17.41 -13.60 -9.13
N PHE A 127 -18.37 -12.87 -8.55
CA PHE A 127 -18.09 -11.87 -7.54
C PHE A 127 -18.07 -12.54 -6.16
N VAL A 128 -16.92 -12.54 -5.49
CA VAL A 128 -16.73 -13.27 -4.24
C VAL A 128 -16.64 -12.29 -3.07
N SER A 129 -17.55 -12.42 -2.10
CA SER A 129 -17.42 -11.80 -0.77
C SER A 129 -17.05 -12.85 0.26
N ARG A 130 -16.12 -12.52 1.16
CA ARG A 130 -15.63 -13.45 2.19
C ARG A 130 -15.64 -12.81 3.56
N ASN A 131 -16.24 -13.48 4.53
CA ASN A 131 -16.21 -13.07 5.93
C ASN A 131 -16.11 -14.27 6.88
N MET A 132 -16.00 -13.98 8.17
CA MET A 132 -15.96 -15.01 9.19
C MET A 132 -17.32 -15.71 9.26
N ALA A 133 -17.34 -17.02 8.98
CA ALA A 133 -18.53 -17.88 9.03
C ALA A 133 -19.67 -17.55 8.04
N ASN A 134 -19.40 -16.84 6.94
CA ASN A 134 -20.37 -16.57 5.85
C ASN A 134 -21.61 -15.83 6.34
N ILE A 135 -21.46 -14.99 7.36
CA ILE A 135 -22.58 -14.34 8.02
C ILE A 135 -23.09 -13.24 7.10
N VAL A 136 -24.40 -13.23 6.86
CA VAL A 136 -25.05 -12.17 6.09
C VAL A 136 -25.79 -11.25 7.05
N SER A 137 -25.21 -10.08 7.32
CA SER A 137 -25.84 -9.05 8.14
C SER A 137 -26.74 -8.16 7.28
N LYS A 138 -27.95 -7.86 7.77
CA LYS A 138 -28.90 -6.98 7.07
C LYS A 138 -28.40 -5.53 6.91
N HIS A 139 -27.39 -5.13 7.67
CA HIS A 139 -26.80 -3.80 7.63
C HIS A 139 -25.53 -3.71 6.79
N ASP A 140 -25.07 -4.84 6.27
CA ASP A 140 -23.83 -4.98 5.46
C ASP A 140 -24.14 -5.34 3.99
N ILE A 141 -25.44 -5.42 3.66
CA ILE A 141 -25.98 -5.53 2.29
C ILE A 141 -26.44 -4.15 1.86
#